data_AF-A0A7K4N396-F1
#
_entry.id   AF-A0A7K4N396-F1
#
_cell.length_a   1.000
_cell.length_b   1.000
_cell.length_c   1.000
_cell.angle_alpha   90.00
_cell.angle_beta   90.00
_cell.angle_gamma   90.00
#
_symmetry.space_group_name_H-M   'P 1'
#
loop_
_entity.id
_entity.type
_entity.pdbx_description
1 polymer ?
#
loop_
_entity_poly.entity_id
_entity_poly.type
_entity_poly.pdbx_seq_one_letter_code
_entity_poly.pdbx_strand_id
1 'polypeptide(L)'
;MSDMKFCLVFLAVIVLLSPLMLHTSFAEKGTFVDQVKFIQYLDENTALEEVRNGNLDIYFFRVSSDRIESSEAREGIQVFESTGGSYSMLVNPSVSERFNPFSITELRFALNYLIDRNLIVNELIGGYGNAMISNYGIFSADYLSIIEELESFHFKYNPALADEIISHELEEVGAEKIDGYWYYDGEQIEITFFIRSDDPVRKSIGGILSSELEKVGFKVNKDFGDLNKAFVVVYGSNPADQKWHLYTEGWGSSGFAKYDSVGLAQMYSPWFSNMPGNNNLTYWNYKNDYIDSITKKIYVSDFKSAEERSSLIKQATKEGVSESVRIFLASKTDQYVVNEGVDGIINALGAGVPTRFTTINAKTDNDSLVIGVKQIYQGAWNTVSGFSDVYSNQIWLNLYDPGVFSHPFTGKMIPIRTNWQVENFGNDKKITVPEDAISWDIDTQRWKKVGSNQEATSKVTYDLILGNWHHEQKMDMNDILYSLYFLL
;
A
#
# COMPACT_ATOMS: atom_id res chain seq x y z
N MET A 1 9.01 -62.91 53.96
CA MET A 1 10.16 -62.22 53.34
C MET A 1 10.33 -62.48 51.83
N SER A 2 9.66 -63.48 51.24
CA SER A 2 9.75 -63.78 49.80
C SER A 2 8.86 -62.85 48.95
N ASP A 3 7.65 -62.54 49.40
CA ASP A 3 6.69 -61.76 48.59
C ASP A 3 7.05 -60.27 48.47
N MET A 4 7.76 -59.73 49.45
CA MET A 4 8.20 -58.32 49.43
C MET A 4 9.33 -58.08 48.42
N LYS A 5 10.15 -59.11 48.13
CA LYS A 5 11.21 -59.05 47.10
C LYS A 5 10.62 -59.15 45.69
N PHE A 6 9.53 -59.88 45.50
CA PHE A 6 8.88 -60.02 44.20
C PHE A 6 8.16 -58.73 43.79
N CYS A 7 7.48 -58.05 44.72
CA CYS A 7 6.86 -56.74 44.46
C CYS A 7 7.89 -55.64 44.17
N LEU A 8 9.05 -55.65 44.84
CA LEU A 8 10.11 -54.67 44.62
C LEU A 8 10.79 -54.82 43.25
N VAL A 9 10.95 -56.05 42.76
CA VAL A 9 11.48 -56.32 41.41
C VAL A 9 10.46 -55.93 40.34
N PHE A 10 9.17 -56.17 40.57
CA PHE A 10 8.11 -55.78 39.63
C PHE A 10 7.93 -54.26 39.54
N LEU A 11 8.02 -53.53 40.67
CA LEU A 11 8.01 -52.07 40.69
C LEU A 11 9.27 -51.48 40.04
N ALA A 12 10.45 -52.07 40.25
CA ALA A 12 11.69 -51.60 39.63
C ALA A 12 11.67 -51.79 38.10
N VAL A 13 11.06 -52.86 37.59
CA VAL A 13 10.91 -53.10 36.14
C VAL A 13 9.90 -52.14 35.50
N ILE A 14 8.80 -51.79 36.19
CA ILE A 14 7.83 -50.79 35.70
C ILE A 14 8.45 -49.38 35.67
N VAL A 15 9.27 -49.02 36.66
CA VAL A 15 9.97 -47.73 36.70
C VAL A 15 11.13 -47.66 35.69
N LEU A 16 11.82 -48.78 35.41
CA LEU A 16 12.89 -48.85 34.41
C LEU A 16 12.39 -48.97 32.96
N LEU A 17 11.14 -49.40 32.73
CA LEU A 17 10.49 -49.40 31.41
C LEU A 17 9.77 -48.08 31.07
N SER A 18 9.77 -47.11 31.99
CA SER A 18 9.07 -45.83 31.81
C SER A 18 9.78 -44.73 30.98
N PRO A 19 11.04 -44.83 30.50
CA PRO A 19 11.62 -43.78 29.66
C PRO A 19 11.57 -44.08 28.14
N LEU A 20 10.53 -44.79 27.67
CA LEU A 20 10.24 -44.95 26.23
C LEU A 20 8.80 -44.58 25.86
N MET A 21 8.18 -43.66 26.60
CA MET A 21 7.22 -42.77 25.96
C MET A 21 8.05 -41.69 25.29
N LEU A 22 8.54 -41.97 24.08
CA LEU A 22 8.88 -40.92 23.13
C LEU A 22 7.62 -40.07 23.01
N HIS A 23 7.57 -38.95 23.75
CA HIS A 23 6.76 -37.82 23.31
C HIS A 23 7.37 -37.40 21.97
N THR A 24 6.96 -38.07 20.90
CA THR A 24 6.89 -37.43 19.60
C THR A 24 5.89 -36.31 19.78
N SER A 25 6.37 -35.17 20.28
CA SER A 25 5.79 -33.90 19.93
C SER A 25 5.93 -33.83 18.41
N PHE A 26 4.96 -34.39 17.70
CA PHE A 26 4.72 -33.90 16.35
C PHE A 26 4.42 -32.43 16.56
N ALA A 27 5.33 -31.57 16.09
CA ALA A 27 5.01 -30.16 15.98
C ALA A 27 3.65 -30.10 15.28
N GLU A 28 2.65 -29.48 15.92
CA GLU A 28 1.35 -29.28 15.29
C GLU A 28 1.62 -28.72 13.90
N LYS A 29 1.06 -29.35 12.87
CA LYS A 29 1.23 -28.91 11.49
C LYS A 29 0.81 -27.43 11.45
N GLY A 30 1.74 -26.54 11.13
CA GLY A 30 1.52 -25.10 11.21
C GLY A 30 0.48 -24.56 10.21
N THR A 31 -0.01 -25.43 9.32
CA THR A 31 -1.01 -25.18 8.28
C THR A 31 -1.92 -26.40 8.15
N PHE A 32 -3.13 -26.22 7.62
CA PHE A 32 -4.06 -27.33 7.37
C PHE A 32 -3.85 -28.00 6.01
N VAL A 33 -3.16 -27.33 5.08
CA VAL A 33 -2.80 -27.84 3.75
C VAL A 33 -1.29 -28.10 3.63
N ASP A 34 -0.89 -28.98 2.72
CA ASP A 34 0.51 -29.28 2.37
C ASP A 34 1.04 -28.41 1.22
N GLN A 35 0.15 -27.87 0.39
CA GLN A 35 0.52 -27.09 -0.78
C GLN A 35 -0.42 -25.91 -1.00
N VAL A 36 0.12 -24.78 -1.46
CA VAL A 36 -0.66 -23.65 -1.97
C VAL A 36 -0.32 -23.46 -3.44
N LYS A 37 -1.34 -23.40 -4.31
CA LYS A 37 -1.18 -23.20 -5.76
C LYS A 37 -1.78 -21.86 -6.13
N PHE A 38 -0.99 -21.00 -6.79
CA PHE A 38 -1.49 -19.77 -7.39
C PHE A 38 -1.69 -19.99 -8.89
N ILE A 39 -2.90 -19.76 -9.39
CA ILE A 39 -3.28 -19.95 -10.79
C ILE A 39 -3.80 -18.63 -11.35
N GLN A 40 -3.27 -18.23 -12.51
CA GLN A 40 -3.67 -16.97 -13.13
C GLN A 40 -5.01 -17.08 -13.86
N TYR A 41 -5.92 -16.14 -13.56
CA TYR A 41 -7.18 -15.94 -14.29
C TYR A 41 -7.30 -14.47 -14.73
N LEU A 42 -7.27 -14.25 -16.04
CA LEU A 42 -7.41 -12.90 -16.61
C LEU A 42 -8.87 -12.41 -16.60
N ASP A 43 -9.82 -13.32 -16.71
CA ASP A 43 -11.26 -13.01 -16.69
C ASP A 43 -11.84 -13.33 -15.30
N GLU A 44 -12.44 -12.31 -14.68
CA GLU A 44 -12.97 -12.39 -13.31
C GLU A 44 -14.23 -13.24 -13.24
N ASN A 45 -15.04 -13.30 -14.31
CA ASN A 45 -16.24 -14.14 -14.35
C ASN A 45 -15.87 -15.61 -14.40
N THR A 46 -14.87 -15.97 -15.21
CA THR A 46 -14.33 -17.33 -15.24
C THR A 46 -13.79 -17.72 -13.87
N ALA A 47 -13.00 -16.86 -13.22
CA ALA A 47 -12.51 -17.13 -11.87
C ALA A 47 -13.64 -17.34 -10.85
N LEU A 48 -14.69 -16.51 -10.89
CA LEU A 48 -15.87 -16.62 -10.04
C LEU A 48 -16.57 -17.97 -10.21
N GLU A 49 -16.79 -18.43 -11.44
CA GLU A 49 -17.42 -19.73 -11.71
C GLU A 49 -16.52 -20.90 -11.28
N GLU A 50 -15.20 -20.80 -11.45
CA GLU A 50 -14.27 -21.82 -10.97
C GLU A 50 -14.26 -21.91 -9.44
N VAL A 51 -14.40 -20.78 -8.74
CA VAL A 51 -14.61 -20.77 -7.27
C VAL A 51 -15.94 -21.42 -6.91
N ARG A 52 -17.04 -21.06 -7.59
CA ARG A 52 -18.37 -21.64 -7.32
C ARG A 52 -18.38 -23.15 -7.51
N ASN A 53 -17.70 -23.64 -8.53
CA ASN A 53 -17.63 -25.08 -8.85
C ASN A 53 -16.62 -25.86 -8.00
N GLY A 54 -15.85 -25.19 -7.13
CA GLY A 54 -14.85 -25.83 -6.26
C GLY A 54 -13.54 -26.23 -6.96
N ASN A 55 -13.31 -25.75 -8.17
CA ASN A 55 -12.02 -25.91 -8.86
C ASN A 55 -10.97 -24.92 -8.32
N LEU A 56 -11.42 -23.76 -7.87
CA LEU A 56 -10.66 -22.82 -7.05
C LEU A 56 -11.25 -22.80 -5.64
N ASP A 57 -10.38 -22.83 -4.64
CA ASP A 57 -10.80 -22.61 -3.25
C ASP A 57 -11.07 -21.12 -3.00
N ILE A 58 -10.21 -20.24 -3.54
CA ILE A 58 -10.25 -18.80 -3.27
C ILE A 58 -9.87 -18.01 -4.52
N TYR A 59 -10.45 -16.82 -4.72
CA TYR A 59 -9.95 -15.83 -5.68
C TYR A 59 -9.38 -14.58 -4.98
N PHE A 60 -8.07 -14.34 -5.14
CA PHE A 60 -7.33 -13.22 -4.54
C PHE A 60 -7.43 -11.90 -5.32
N PHE A 61 -8.50 -11.75 -6.10
CA PHE A 61 -8.81 -10.50 -6.74
C PHE A 61 -10.29 -10.19 -6.58
N ARG A 62 -10.62 -8.90 -6.70
CA ARG A 62 -12.00 -8.44 -6.57
C ARG A 62 -12.87 -9.02 -7.67
N VAL A 63 -14.12 -9.30 -7.33
CA VAL A 63 -15.21 -9.54 -8.28
C VAL A 63 -16.15 -8.34 -8.28
N SER A 64 -16.81 -8.12 -9.41
CA SER A 64 -17.78 -7.03 -9.55
C SER A 64 -19.06 -7.34 -8.77
N SER A 65 -19.62 -6.32 -8.12
CA SER A 65 -20.76 -6.47 -7.21
C SER A 65 -22.01 -6.97 -7.91
N ASP A 66 -22.27 -6.51 -9.14
CA ASP A 66 -23.39 -6.93 -9.99
C ASP A 66 -23.46 -8.45 -10.19
N ARG A 67 -22.33 -9.16 -10.04
CA ARG A 67 -22.23 -10.62 -10.17
C ARG A 67 -22.58 -11.39 -8.92
N ILE A 68 -22.66 -10.72 -7.77
CA ILE A 68 -22.87 -11.31 -6.46
C ILE A 68 -23.89 -10.51 -5.62
N GLU A 69 -24.83 -9.83 -6.28
CA GLU A 69 -25.86 -9.01 -5.62
C GLU A 69 -26.99 -9.85 -5.02
N SER A 70 -27.40 -10.93 -5.67
CA SER A 70 -28.53 -11.78 -5.23
C SER A 70 -28.08 -12.97 -4.39
N SER A 71 -29.01 -13.55 -3.63
CA SER A 71 -28.74 -14.76 -2.85
C SER A 71 -28.43 -15.96 -3.75
N GLU A 72 -29.10 -16.08 -4.89
CA GLU A 72 -28.85 -17.13 -5.89
C GLU A 72 -27.47 -16.97 -6.52
N ALA A 73 -27.05 -15.74 -6.81
CA ALA A 73 -25.72 -15.46 -7.34
C ALA A 73 -24.60 -15.78 -6.33
N ARG A 74 -24.92 -15.92 -5.05
CA ARG A 74 -23.99 -16.31 -3.98
C ARG A 74 -24.04 -17.79 -3.62
N GLU A 75 -24.88 -18.59 -4.27
CA GLU A 75 -24.89 -20.05 -4.04
C GLU A 75 -23.51 -20.64 -4.39
N GLY A 76 -23.00 -21.54 -3.53
CA GLY A 76 -21.69 -22.18 -3.69
C GLY A 76 -20.49 -21.34 -3.25
N ILE A 77 -20.69 -20.07 -2.83
CA ILE A 77 -19.59 -19.15 -2.50
C ILE A 77 -19.85 -18.35 -1.22
N GLN A 78 -18.76 -17.97 -0.57
CA GLN A 78 -18.70 -16.98 0.50
C GLN A 78 -18.13 -15.67 -0.07
N VAL A 79 -18.69 -14.53 0.37
CA VAL A 79 -18.26 -13.19 -0.06
C VAL A 79 -17.66 -12.44 1.12
N PHE A 80 -16.48 -11.86 0.90
CA PHE A 80 -15.74 -11.07 1.90
C PHE A 80 -15.41 -9.69 1.36
N GLU A 81 -15.74 -8.65 2.12
CA GLU A 81 -15.52 -7.26 1.70
C GLU A 81 -14.28 -6.66 2.38
N SER A 82 -13.54 -5.81 1.66
CA SER A 82 -12.40 -5.07 2.20
C SER A 82 -12.32 -3.66 1.65
N THR A 83 -11.78 -2.73 2.45
CA THR A 83 -11.84 -1.29 2.17
C THR A 83 -10.47 -0.65 1.96
N GLY A 84 -9.43 -1.46 1.70
CA GLY A 84 -8.06 -0.97 1.51
C GLY A 84 -7.70 -0.55 0.09
N GLY A 85 -8.66 -0.53 -0.84
CA GLY A 85 -8.42 -0.10 -2.21
C GLY A 85 -8.82 1.35 -2.45
N SER A 86 -8.13 2.07 -3.34
CA SER A 86 -8.53 3.42 -3.76
C SER A 86 -8.06 3.79 -5.17
N TYR A 87 -8.60 4.88 -5.71
CA TYR A 87 -8.16 5.52 -6.95
C TYR A 87 -7.68 6.94 -6.66
N SER A 88 -6.60 7.33 -7.36
CA SER A 88 -6.10 8.70 -7.39
C SER A 88 -5.77 9.10 -8.83
N MET A 89 -5.43 10.37 -9.01
CA MET A 89 -4.82 10.90 -10.21
C MET A 89 -3.50 11.57 -9.82
N LEU A 90 -2.41 11.20 -10.49
CA LEU A 90 -1.14 11.89 -10.38
C LEU A 90 -1.08 12.99 -11.42
N VAL A 91 -0.67 14.18 -11.00
CA VAL A 91 -0.53 15.38 -11.82
C VAL A 91 0.96 15.70 -11.92
N ASN A 92 1.44 16.06 -13.10
CA ASN A 92 2.83 16.44 -13.32
C ASN A 92 3.01 17.96 -13.13
N PRO A 93 3.65 18.43 -12.04
CA PRO A 93 3.83 19.85 -11.76
C PRO A 93 5.11 20.43 -12.36
N SER A 94 5.83 19.70 -13.23
CA SER A 94 7.16 20.15 -13.66
C SER A 94 7.12 21.43 -14.46
N VAL A 95 8.04 22.34 -14.15
CA VAL A 95 8.40 23.45 -15.02
C VAL A 95 9.33 22.91 -16.12
N SER A 96 8.99 23.18 -17.37
CA SER A 96 9.67 22.68 -18.58
C SER A 96 9.83 23.77 -19.64
N GLU A 97 10.53 23.46 -20.72
CA GLU A 97 10.68 24.38 -21.87
C GLU A 97 9.32 24.65 -22.56
N ARG A 98 8.50 23.61 -22.75
CA ARG A 98 7.10 23.77 -23.15
C ARG A 98 6.27 24.13 -21.92
N PHE A 99 5.35 25.08 -22.07
CA PHE A 99 4.44 25.49 -21.02
C PHE A 99 3.61 24.31 -20.52
N ASN A 100 3.68 24.05 -19.21
CA ASN A 100 2.89 23.07 -18.51
C ASN A 100 1.88 23.81 -17.63
N PRO A 101 0.57 23.81 -17.93
CA PRO A 101 -0.40 24.51 -17.10
C PRO A 101 -0.43 23.99 -15.65
N PHE A 102 -0.08 22.72 -15.44
CA PHE A 102 -0.07 22.13 -14.09
C PHE A 102 1.18 22.47 -13.28
N SER A 103 2.13 23.24 -13.80
CA SER A 103 3.16 23.86 -12.95
C SER A 103 2.57 24.92 -12.01
N ILE A 104 1.39 25.46 -12.34
CA ILE A 104 0.63 26.40 -11.50
C ILE A 104 -0.19 25.59 -10.49
N THR A 105 -0.03 25.89 -9.19
CA THR A 105 -0.68 25.13 -8.11
C THR A 105 -2.20 25.28 -8.13
N GLU A 106 -2.68 26.48 -8.43
CA GLU A 106 -4.09 26.86 -8.50
C GLU A 106 -4.82 26.05 -9.59
N LEU A 107 -4.19 25.81 -10.74
CA LEU A 107 -4.73 24.94 -11.78
C LEU A 107 -4.83 23.48 -11.32
N ARG A 108 -3.81 22.96 -10.61
CA ARG A 108 -3.89 21.61 -10.03
C ARG A 108 -5.00 21.51 -9.00
N PHE A 109 -5.11 22.53 -8.14
CA PHE A 109 -6.15 22.61 -7.12
C PHE A 109 -7.55 22.64 -7.76
N ALA A 110 -7.73 23.41 -8.84
CA ALA A 110 -8.99 23.51 -9.58
C ALA A 110 -9.49 22.17 -10.15
N LEU A 111 -8.58 21.22 -10.45
CA LEU A 111 -8.97 19.88 -10.88
C LEU A 111 -9.89 19.17 -9.88
N ASN A 112 -9.78 19.47 -8.58
CA ASN A 112 -10.67 18.90 -7.56
C ASN A 112 -12.16 19.22 -7.81
N TYR A 113 -12.45 20.35 -8.45
CA TYR A 113 -13.82 20.78 -8.79
C TYR A 113 -14.29 20.23 -10.16
N LEU A 114 -13.38 19.77 -11.03
CA LEU A 114 -13.74 19.02 -12.25
C LEU A 114 -14.04 17.54 -11.97
N ILE A 115 -13.66 17.02 -10.81
CA ILE A 115 -13.84 15.61 -10.47
C ILE A 115 -15.20 15.39 -9.81
N ASP A 116 -16.10 14.70 -10.52
CA ASP A 116 -17.34 14.18 -9.94
C ASP A 116 -17.08 12.85 -9.19
N ARG A 117 -16.68 12.95 -7.92
CA ARG A 117 -16.44 11.79 -7.05
C ARG A 117 -17.71 10.98 -6.81
N ASN A 118 -18.90 11.59 -6.83
CA ASN A 118 -20.16 10.88 -6.64
C ASN A 118 -20.50 10.03 -7.86
N LEU A 119 -20.26 10.55 -9.07
CA LEU A 119 -20.37 9.76 -10.30
C LEU A 119 -19.40 8.59 -10.29
N ILE A 120 -18.14 8.80 -9.87
CA ILE A 120 -17.17 7.71 -9.76
C ILE A 120 -17.70 6.62 -8.81
N VAL A 121 -18.18 6.98 -7.63
CA VAL A 121 -18.68 6.03 -6.63
C VAL A 121 -19.95 5.32 -7.11
N ASN A 122 -20.95 6.07 -7.55
CA ASN A 122 -22.27 5.51 -7.82
C ASN A 122 -22.33 4.78 -9.17
N GLU A 123 -21.73 5.36 -10.21
CA GLU A 123 -21.88 4.87 -11.59
C GLU A 123 -20.73 3.95 -12.00
N LEU A 124 -19.48 4.23 -11.58
CA LEU A 124 -18.32 3.48 -12.05
C LEU A 124 -17.94 2.29 -11.15
N ILE A 125 -18.27 2.36 -9.86
CA ILE A 125 -18.05 1.25 -8.90
C ILE A 125 -19.35 0.80 -8.22
N GLY A 126 -20.52 1.13 -8.78
CA GLY A 126 -21.82 0.59 -8.38
C GLY A 126 -22.24 0.89 -6.94
N GLY A 127 -21.72 1.97 -6.34
CA GLY A 127 -21.95 2.31 -4.93
C GLY A 127 -21.04 1.58 -3.93
N TYR A 128 -20.13 0.71 -4.39
CA TYR A 128 -19.19 -0.04 -3.54
C TYR A 128 -17.92 0.76 -3.26
N GLY A 129 -18.09 1.88 -2.58
CA GLY A 129 -17.00 2.75 -2.19
C GLY A 129 -17.46 4.07 -1.60
N ASN A 130 -16.52 4.96 -1.35
CA ASN A 130 -16.80 6.29 -0.83
C ASN A 130 -15.93 7.34 -1.52
N ALA A 131 -16.46 8.55 -1.68
CA ALA A 131 -15.67 9.68 -2.16
C ALA A 131 -14.45 9.87 -1.24
N MET A 132 -13.29 10.12 -1.84
CA MET A 132 -12.02 10.22 -1.12
C MET A 132 -11.29 11.48 -1.56
N ILE A 133 -10.85 12.30 -0.61
CA ILE A 133 -10.19 13.59 -0.86
C ILE A 133 -8.69 13.53 -0.54
N SER A 134 -8.28 12.73 0.45
CA SER A 134 -6.88 12.52 0.82
C SER A 134 -6.51 11.03 0.84
N ASN A 135 -5.26 10.70 1.18
CA ASN A 135 -4.79 9.32 1.32
C ASN A 135 -5.51 8.52 2.41
N TYR A 136 -6.17 9.20 3.36
CA TYR A 136 -6.94 8.56 4.40
C TYR A 136 -8.42 8.44 3.99
N GLY A 137 -8.85 7.23 3.66
CA GLY A 137 -10.26 6.91 3.45
C GLY A 137 -11.01 6.77 4.78
N ILE A 138 -12.34 6.69 4.74
CA ILE A 138 -13.22 6.68 5.94
C ILE A 138 -12.92 5.57 6.96
N PHE A 139 -12.29 4.48 6.51
CA PHE A 139 -11.91 3.34 7.36
C PHE A 139 -10.50 3.44 7.94
N SER A 140 -9.76 4.51 7.63
CA SER A 140 -8.42 4.74 8.17
C SER A 140 -8.50 5.15 9.63
N ALA A 141 -7.54 4.67 10.45
CA ALA A 141 -7.52 4.98 11.88
C ALA A 141 -7.45 6.49 12.19
N ASP A 142 -6.79 7.26 11.33
CA ASP A 142 -6.57 8.69 11.46
C ASP A 142 -7.63 9.56 10.74
N TYR A 143 -8.62 8.96 10.07
CA TYR A 143 -9.60 9.70 9.28
C TYR A 143 -10.42 10.70 10.10
N LEU A 144 -10.90 10.29 11.27
CA LEU A 144 -11.69 11.16 12.15
C LEU A 144 -10.90 12.37 12.63
N SER A 145 -9.57 12.27 12.70
CA SER A 145 -8.72 13.39 13.08
C SER A 145 -8.47 14.39 11.97
N ILE A 146 -8.94 14.18 10.74
CA ILE A 146 -8.70 15.13 9.62
C ILE A 146 -9.98 15.58 8.93
N ILE A 147 -11.15 15.10 9.37
CA ILE A 147 -12.41 15.30 8.64
C ILE A 147 -12.76 16.78 8.50
N GLU A 148 -12.56 17.58 9.55
CA GLU A 148 -12.81 19.02 9.53
C GLU A 148 -11.92 19.73 8.51
N GLU A 149 -10.63 19.35 8.43
CA GLU A 149 -9.70 19.87 7.44
C GLU A 149 -10.13 19.50 6.02
N LEU A 150 -10.58 18.25 5.79
CA LEU A 150 -11.06 17.82 4.48
C LEU A 150 -12.34 18.54 4.05
N GLU A 151 -13.28 18.73 4.97
CA GLU A 151 -14.54 19.43 4.69
C GLU A 151 -14.32 20.92 4.38
N SER A 152 -13.27 21.53 4.95
CA SER A 152 -12.93 22.95 4.72
C SER A 152 -12.57 23.29 3.27
N PHE A 153 -12.15 22.30 2.47
CA PHE A 153 -11.90 22.49 1.04
C PHE A 153 -13.19 22.63 0.22
N HIS A 154 -14.34 22.22 0.77
CA HIS A 154 -15.64 22.25 0.11
C HIS A 154 -15.65 21.62 -1.29
N PHE A 155 -14.79 20.62 -1.53
CA PHE A 155 -14.72 19.94 -2.82
C PHE A 155 -16.03 19.26 -3.15
N LYS A 156 -16.66 19.78 -4.20
CA LYS A 156 -17.86 19.25 -4.86
C LYS A 156 -17.66 19.45 -6.34
N TYR A 157 -18.28 18.60 -7.15
CA TYR A 157 -18.27 18.78 -8.59
C TYR A 157 -18.87 20.14 -8.94
N ASN A 158 -18.02 21.04 -9.46
CA ASN A 158 -18.36 22.40 -9.84
C ASN A 158 -17.48 22.84 -11.01
N PRO A 159 -17.78 22.39 -12.24
CA PRO A 159 -17.00 22.75 -13.43
C PRO A 159 -16.95 24.25 -13.71
N ALA A 160 -17.97 25.01 -13.31
CA ALA A 160 -17.99 26.46 -13.51
C ALA A 160 -16.91 27.15 -12.64
N LEU A 161 -16.79 26.75 -11.37
CA LEU A 161 -15.72 27.25 -10.50
C LEU A 161 -14.34 26.81 -10.97
N ALA A 162 -14.22 25.57 -11.48
CA ALA A 162 -12.96 25.10 -12.05
C ALA A 162 -12.55 25.93 -13.27
N ASP A 163 -13.47 26.17 -14.22
CA ASP A 163 -13.22 26.99 -15.41
C ASP A 163 -12.91 28.44 -15.03
N GLU A 164 -13.56 29.00 -14.00
CA GLU A 164 -13.24 30.35 -13.47
C GLU A 164 -11.79 30.43 -12.99
N ILE A 165 -11.38 29.52 -12.11
CA ILE A 165 -10.00 29.50 -11.56
C ILE A 165 -9.00 29.26 -12.70
N ILE A 166 -9.24 28.25 -13.55
CA ILE A 166 -8.33 27.91 -14.64
C ILE A 166 -8.20 29.09 -15.62
N SER A 167 -9.30 29.75 -15.97
CA SER A 167 -9.27 30.90 -16.89
C SER A 167 -8.50 32.07 -16.29
N HIS A 168 -8.78 32.43 -15.02
CA HIS A 168 -8.09 33.50 -14.32
C HIS A 168 -6.57 33.31 -14.35
N GLU A 169 -6.11 32.15 -13.88
CA GLU A 169 -4.68 31.85 -13.74
C GLU A 169 -3.97 31.72 -15.09
N LEU A 170 -4.64 31.18 -16.11
CA LEU A 170 -4.11 31.12 -17.46
C LEU A 170 -3.97 32.52 -18.08
N GLU A 171 -4.97 33.38 -17.92
CA GLU A 171 -4.91 34.78 -18.37
C GLU A 171 -3.80 35.56 -17.66
N GLU A 172 -3.61 35.36 -16.34
CA GLU A 172 -2.55 36.02 -15.58
C GLU A 172 -1.14 35.69 -16.07
N VAL A 173 -0.91 34.46 -16.56
CA VAL A 173 0.38 34.08 -17.15
C VAL A 173 0.50 34.47 -18.64
N GLY A 174 -0.55 35.05 -19.23
CA GLY A 174 -0.56 35.53 -20.61
C GLY A 174 -1.09 34.54 -21.64
N ALA A 175 -1.78 33.48 -21.21
CA ALA A 175 -2.51 32.62 -22.13
C ALA A 175 -3.80 33.29 -22.62
N GLU A 176 -4.23 32.95 -23.82
CA GLU A 176 -5.43 33.51 -24.46
C GLU A 176 -6.38 32.39 -24.89
N LYS A 177 -7.69 32.61 -24.70
CA LYS A 177 -8.74 31.69 -25.17
C LYS A 177 -9.21 32.11 -26.57
N ILE A 178 -8.83 31.34 -27.59
CA ILE A 178 -9.16 31.59 -29.01
C ILE A 178 -10.02 30.43 -29.51
N ASP A 179 -11.21 30.75 -30.03
CA ASP A 179 -12.20 29.77 -30.52
C ASP A 179 -12.52 28.65 -29.52
N GLY A 180 -12.53 28.99 -28.22
CA GLY A 180 -12.81 28.06 -27.13
C GLY A 180 -11.61 27.23 -26.65
N TYR A 181 -10.42 27.42 -27.24
CA TYR A 181 -9.21 26.71 -26.83
C TYR A 181 -8.17 27.66 -26.24
N TRP A 182 -7.39 27.16 -25.28
CA TRP A 182 -6.30 27.92 -24.68
C TRP A 182 -5.02 27.86 -25.51
N TYR A 183 -4.37 29.01 -25.66
CA TYR A 183 -3.07 29.17 -26.30
C TYR A 183 -2.11 29.90 -25.37
N TYR A 184 -0.84 29.51 -25.35
CA TYR A 184 0.24 30.19 -24.65
C TYR A 184 1.39 30.39 -25.63
N ASP A 185 1.90 31.62 -25.75
CA ASP A 185 2.94 31.99 -26.73
C ASP A 185 2.61 31.57 -28.19
N GLY A 186 1.32 31.60 -28.55
CA GLY A 186 0.83 31.22 -29.87
C GLY A 186 0.73 29.70 -30.12
N GLU A 187 1.11 28.86 -29.17
CA GLU A 187 0.89 27.40 -29.22
C GLU A 187 -0.35 27.00 -28.43
N GLN A 188 -1.16 26.08 -28.98
CA GLN A 188 -2.30 25.52 -28.26
C GLN A 188 -1.80 24.73 -27.04
N ILE A 189 -2.45 24.90 -25.88
CA ILE A 189 -2.11 24.16 -24.67
C ILE A 189 -2.60 22.72 -24.80
N GLU A 190 -1.63 21.79 -24.92
CA GLU A 190 -1.89 20.36 -25.07
C GLU A 190 -1.61 19.59 -23.76
N ILE A 191 -2.56 18.75 -23.36
CA ILE A 191 -2.48 17.90 -22.17
C ILE A 191 -2.42 16.43 -22.59
N THR A 192 -1.32 15.76 -22.29
CA THR A 192 -1.21 14.31 -22.43
C THR A 192 -1.70 13.61 -21.18
N PHE A 193 -2.83 12.89 -21.27
CA PHE A 193 -3.41 12.14 -20.16
C PHE A 193 -3.11 10.65 -20.35
N PHE A 194 -2.23 10.08 -19.52
CA PHE A 194 -1.99 8.65 -19.47
C PHE A 194 -3.13 7.93 -18.71
N ILE A 195 -3.85 7.07 -19.40
CA ILE A 195 -5.03 6.38 -18.88
C ILE A 195 -4.79 4.88 -18.84
N ARG A 196 -4.93 4.28 -17.65
CA ARG A 196 -4.80 2.83 -17.45
C ARG A 196 -5.96 2.10 -18.11
N SER A 197 -5.70 1.45 -19.24
CA SER A 197 -6.73 0.80 -20.07
C SER A 197 -6.99 -0.66 -19.69
N ASP A 198 -6.07 -1.28 -18.95
CA ASP A 198 -6.18 -2.63 -18.39
C ASP A 198 -7.09 -2.69 -17.14
N ASP A 199 -7.52 -1.53 -16.64
CA ASP A 199 -8.50 -1.38 -15.57
C ASP A 199 -9.71 -0.59 -16.09
N PRO A 200 -10.88 -1.24 -16.26
CA PRO A 200 -12.07 -0.59 -16.83
C PRO A 200 -12.52 0.66 -16.08
N VAL A 201 -12.38 0.68 -14.74
CA VAL A 201 -12.81 1.82 -13.92
C VAL A 201 -11.88 3.00 -14.13
N ARG A 202 -10.55 2.78 -14.09
CA ARG A 202 -9.57 3.84 -14.36
C ARG A 202 -9.67 4.37 -15.80
N LYS A 203 -9.97 3.49 -16.76
CA LYS A 203 -10.26 3.89 -18.14
C LYS A 203 -11.45 4.85 -18.22
N SER A 204 -12.55 4.53 -17.54
CA SER A 204 -13.75 5.38 -17.49
C SER A 204 -13.49 6.72 -16.80
N ILE A 205 -12.80 6.71 -15.64
CA ILE A 205 -12.38 7.92 -14.92
C ILE A 205 -11.57 8.84 -15.86
N GLY A 206 -10.54 8.30 -16.52
CA GLY A 206 -9.71 9.08 -17.44
C GLY A 206 -10.49 9.65 -18.62
N GLY A 207 -11.44 8.89 -19.18
CA GLY A 207 -12.30 9.33 -20.27
C GLY A 207 -13.21 10.51 -19.88
N ILE A 208 -13.84 10.42 -18.70
CA ILE A 208 -14.72 11.47 -18.17
C ILE A 208 -13.92 12.75 -17.90
N LEU A 209 -12.81 12.65 -17.15
CA LEU A 209 -11.98 13.81 -16.83
C LEU A 209 -11.34 14.45 -18.06
N SER A 210 -10.95 13.65 -19.07
CA SER A 210 -10.48 14.21 -20.33
C SER A 210 -11.56 15.05 -21.02
N SER A 211 -12.83 14.62 -20.95
CA SER A 211 -13.94 15.35 -21.55
C SER A 211 -14.22 16.66 -20.80
N GLU A 212 -14.05 16.68 -19.47
CA GLU A 212 -14.12 17.92 -18.68
C GLU A 212 -12.98 18.89 -19.02
N LEU A 213 -11.75 18.40 -19.17
CA LEU A 213 -10.61 19.22 -19.58
C LEU A 213 -10.77 19.80 -21.00
N GLU A 214 -11.31 19.00 -21.94
CA GLU A 214 -11.65 19.47 -23.29
C GLU A 214 -12.69 20.61 -23.25
N LYS A 215 -13.71 20.53 -22.38
CA LYS A 215 -14.73 21.59 -22.20
C LYS A 215 -14.15 22.90 -21.65
N VAL A 216 -13.14 22.82 -20.79
CA VAL A 216 -12.44 24.00 -20.24
C VAL A 216 -11.54 24.68 -21.28
N GLY A 217 -11.24 23.98 -22.39
CA GLY A 217 -10.53 24.54 -23.55
C GLY A 217 -9.13 23.96 -23.78
N PHE A 218 -8.75 22.91 -23.07
CA PHE A 218 -7.49 22.21 -23.34
C PHE A 218 -7.64 21.25 -24.52
N LYS A 219 -6.56 21.06 -25.30
CA LYS A 219 -6.47 19.92 -26.23
C LYS A 219 -5.95 18.71 -25.48
N VAL A 220 -6.75 17.65 -25.36
CA VAL A 220 -6.37 16.45 -24.59
C VAL A 220 -5.94 15.31 -25.50
N ASN A 221 -4.70 14.87 -25.34
CA ASN A 221 -4.12 13.68 -25.97
C ASN A 221 -4.24 12.50 -25.00
N LYS A 222 -5.19 11.57 -25.25
CA LYS A 222 -5.43 10.39 -24.41
C LYS A 222 -4.41 9.30 -24.76
N ASP A 223 -3.49 9.00 -23.85
CA ASP A 223 -2.51 7.92 -24.01
C ASP A 223 -2.93 6.68 -23.21
N PHE A 224 -3.42 5.65 -23.89
CA PHE A 224 -3.85 4.40 -23.22
C PHE A 224 -2.66 3.46 -23.00
N GLY A 225 -2.62 2.81 -21.83
CA GLY A 225 -1.55 1.88 -21.47
C GLY A 225 -1.86 0.99 -20.28
N ASP A 226 -1.03 -0.02 -20.06
CA ASP A 226 -1.01 -0.86 -18.87
C ASP A 226 0.00 -0.34 -17.83
N LEU A 227 0.22 -1.09 -16.74
CA LEU A 227 1.20 -0.70 -15.72
C LEU A 227 2.64 -0.70 -16.27
N ASN A 228 2.98 -1.61 -17.17
CA ASN A 228 4.33 -1.70 -17.74
C ASN A 228 4.68 -0.42 -18.51
N LYS A 229 3.76 0.05 -19.35
CA LYS A 229 3.92 1.32 -20.05
C LYS A 229 3.95 2.49 -19.07
N ALA A 230 3.17 2.46 -17.99
CA ALA A 230 3.21 3.50 -16.95
C ALA A 230 4.57 3.55 -16.24
N PHE A 231 5.21 2.40 -15.96
CA PHE A 231 6.56 2.36 -15.39
C PHE A 231 7.61 3.03 -16.30
N VAL A 232 7.43 2.97 -17.62
CA VAL A 232 8.35 3.61 -18.57
C VAL A 232 8.03 5.09 -18.77
N VAL A 233 6.75 5.42 -18.97
CA VAL A 233 6.31 6.76 -19.37
C VAL A 233 6.11 7.67 -18.16
N VAL A 234 5.42 7.22 -17.11
CA VAL A 234 5.07 8.05 -15.95
C VAL A 234 6.21 8.07 -14.94
N TYR A 235 6.62 6.89 -14.47
CA TYR A 235 7.61 6.76 -13.38
C TYR A 235 9.05 6.74 -13.89
N GLY A 236 9.28 6.27 -15.11
CA GLY A 236 10.61 6.04 -15.69
C GLY A 236 11.15 7.20 -16.52
N SER A 237 10.38 8.28 -16.71
CA SER A 237 10.79 9.43 -17.52
C SER A 237 10.96 10.69 -16.67
N ASN A 238 11.76 11.63 -17.17
CA ASN A 238 11.88 12.94 -16.57
C ASN A 238 10.54 13.68 -16.74
N PRO A 239 9.86 14.13 -15.66
CA PRO A 239 8.58 14.84 -15.78
C PRO A 239 8.67 16.10 -16.67
N ALA A 240 9.83 16.76 -16.70
CA ALA A 240 10.05 17.93 -17.55
C ALA A 240 10.09 17.62 -19.07
N ASP A 241 10.19 16.34 -19.46
CA ASP A 241 10.03 15.91 -20.86
C ASP A 241 8.55 15.99 -21.33
N GLN A 242 7.61 16.22 -20.41
CA GLN A 242 6.18 16.39 -20.69
C GLN A 242 5.53 15.24 -21.48
N LYS A 243 6.06 14.01 -21.34
CA LYS A 243 5.46 12.80 -21.93
C LYS A 243 4.08 12.46 -21.36
N TRP A 244 3.78 12.99 -20.19
CA TRP A 244 2.50 12.87 -19.50
C TRP A 244 2.28 14.11 -18.63
N HIS A 245 1.02 14.48 -18.46
CA HIS A 245 0.57 15.57 -17.59
C HIS A 245 -0.30 15.04 -16.46
N LEU A 246 -1.12 14.03 -16.76
CA LEU A 246 -2.04 13.38 -15.84
C LEU A 246 -1.91 11.87 -15.95
N TYR A 247 -2.07 11.14 -14.85
CA TYR A 247 -2.05 9.67 -14.80
C TYR A 247 -3.11 9.12 -13.85
N THR A 248 -3.93 8.17 -14.31
CA THR A 248 -4.90 7.46 -13.47
C THR A 248 -4.23 6.37 -12.61
N GLU A 249 -4.18 6.59 -11.30
CA GLU A 249 -3.56 5.68 -10.32
C GLU A 249 -4.60 4.77 -9.64
N GLY A 250 -4.14 3.62 -9.16
CA GLY A 250 -4.92 2.71 -8.32
C GLY A 250 -4.04 2.13 -7.23
N TRP A 251 -4.58 2.06 -6.01
CA TRP A 251 -3.87 1.62 -4.81
C TRP A 251 -4.59 0.44 -4.18
N GLY A 252 -3.82 -0.45 -3.57
CA GLY A 252 -4.31 -1.54 -2.74
C GLY A 252 -3.44 -1.65 -1.49
N SER A 253 -4.08 -1.70 -0.33
CA SER A 253 -3.38 -1.90 0.93
C SER A 253 -3.07 -3.38 1.17
N SER A 254 -1.90 -3.67 1.74
CA SER A 254 -1.53 -5.00 2.22
C SER A 254 -1.83 -5.23 3.70
N GLY A 255 -2.50 -4.28 4.37
CA GLY A 255 -2.87 -4.41 5.78
C GLY A 255 -3.57 -3.18 6.34
N PHE A 256 -4.10 -3.30 7.55
CA PHE A 256 -4.59 -2.14 8.30
C PHE A 256 -3.50 -1.66 9.26
N ALA A 257 -3.29 -0.36 9.41
CA ALA A 257 -2.34 0.21 10.35
C ALA A 257 -3.07 1.08 11.38
N LYS A 258 -2.87 0.79 12.67
CA LYS A 258 -3.48 1.58 13.75
C LYS A 258 -2.81 2.94 13.89
N TYR A 259 -1.51 2.98 13.66
CA TYR A 259 -0.66 4.16 13.73
C TYR A 259 0.11 4.23 12.41
N ASP A 260 -0.48 4.90 11.42
CA ASP A 260 0.19 5.11 10.15
C ASP A 260 1.29 6.18 10.33
N SER A 261 2.52 5.81 9.98
CA SER A 261 3.67 6.72 9.95
C SER A 261 4.22 6.95 8.54
N VAL A 262 3.66 6.28 7.53
CA VAL A 262 4.23 6.18 6.19
C VAL A 262 3.31 6.80 5.13
N GLY A 263 2.00 6.62 5.25
CA GLY A 263 1.03 6.93 4.19
C GLY A 263 1.12 8.37 3.69
N LEU A 264 1.25 9.36 4.58
CA LEU A 264 1.39 10.76 4.17
C LEU A 264 2.68 11.03 3.39
N ALA A 265 3.80 10.47 3.85
CA ALA A 265 5.08 10.60 3.15
C ALA A 265 5.01 9.96 1.76
N GLN A 266 4.49 8.72 1.70
CA GLN A 266 4.31 7.98 0.46
C GLN A 266 3.42 8.70 -0.54
N MET A 267 2.36 9.36 -0.08
CA MET A 267 1.35 9.92 -0.97
C MET A 267 1.59 11.37 -1.34
N TYR A 268 2.40 12.12 -0.59
CA TYR A 268 2.56 13.55 -0.84
C TYR A 268 3.99 14.09 -0.75
N SER A 269 4.93 13.38 -0.13
CA SER A 269 6.23 13.97 0.17
C SER A 269 7.33 13.56 -0.81
N PRO A 270 8.02 14.54 -1.43
CA PRO A 270 9.19 14.31 -2.28
C PRO A 270 10.21 13.33 -1.70
N TRP A 271 10.60 13.48 -0.42
CA TRP A 271 11.67 12.65 0.16
C TRP A 271 11.39 11.14 0.15
N PHE A 272 10.12 10.73 0.05
CA PHE A 272 9.74 9.32 0.00
C PHE A 272 9.95 8.70 -1.39
N SER A 273 10.29 9.49 -2.41
CA SER A 273 10.54 9.01 -3.79
C SER A 273 9.29 8.35 -4.40
N ASN A 274 8.13 8.96 -4.22
CA ASN A 274 6.89 8.53 -4.89
C ASN A 274 6.11 9.72 -5.48
N MET A 275 6.81 10.84 -5.67
CA MET A 275 6.34 12.06 -6.32
C MET A 275 7.02 12.23 -7.68
N PRO A 276 6.50 13.06 -8.61
CA PRO A 276 7.07 13.22 -9.94
C PRO A 276 8.57 13.53 -9.89
N GLY A 277 9.35 12.71 -10.61
CA GLY A 277 10.83 12.74 -10.63
C GLY A 277 11.48 11.61 -9.84
N ASN A 278 10.79 11.02 -8.86
CA ASN A 278 11.23 9.86 -8.08
C ASN A 278 12.62 10.04 -7.43
N ASN A 279 13.00 11.28 -7.08
CA ASN A 279 14.34 11.66 -6.61
C ASN A 279 15.50 11.20 -7.50
N ASN A 280 15.25 10.97 -8.79
CA ASN A 280 16.32 10.69 -9.73
C ASN A 280 17.15 11.97 -9.95
N LEU A 281 18.44 11.90 -9.66
CA LEU A 281 19.36 13.05 -9.72
C LEU A 281 19.46 13.69 -11.11
N THR A 282 19.09 12.97 -12.16
CA THR A 282 19.11 13.46 -13.54
C THR A 282 17.78 14.07 -14.00
N TYR A 283 16.72 13.97 -13.19
CA TYR A 283 15.38 14.41 -13.55
C TYR A 283 15.02 15.73 -12.86
N TRP A 284 13.99 16.41 -13.40
CA TRP A 284 13.24 17.39 -12.62
C TRP A 284 12.49 16.66 -11.50
N ASN A 285 12.56 17.20 -10.28
CA ASN A 285 11.93 16.60 -9.11
C ASN A 285 11.00 17.61 -8.45
N TYR A 286 9.79 17.17 -8.12
CA TYR A 286 8.89 17.93 -7.26
C TYR A 286 9.55 18.14 -5.88
N LYS A 287 9.38 19.33 -5.30
CA LYS A 287 9.97 19.72 -4.02
C LYS A 287 8.94 20.44 -3.18
N ASN A 288 8.91 20.12 -1.89
CA ASN A 288 8.13 20.81 -0.88
C ASN A 288 8.79 20.54 0.48
N ASP A 289 9.61 21.48 0.95
CA ASP A 289 10.38 21.32 2.18
C ASP A 289 9.47 21.29 3.43
N TYR A 290 8.31 21.96 3.37
CA TYR A 290 7.37 22.01 4.48
C TYR A 290 6.73 20.64 4.72
N ILE A 291 6.14 20.02 3.68
CA ILE A 291 5.54 18.69 3.81
C ILE A 291 6.59 17.62 4.12
N ASP A 292 7.80 17.75 3.56
CA ASP A 292 8.92 16.86 3.89
C ASP A 292 9.26 16.94 5.37
N SER A 293 9.34 18.15 5.94
CA SER A 293 9.68 18.34 7.36
C SER A 293 8.63 17.71 8.29
N ILE A 294 7.35 17.85 7.98
CA ILE A 294 6.25 17.34 8.82
C ILE A 294 6.16 15.83 8.70
N THR A 295 6.18 15.29 7.49
CA THR A 295 6.06 13.85 7.29
C THR A 295 7.28 13.09 7.79
N LYS A 296 8.49 13.67 7.75
CA LYS A 296 9.66 13.09 8.43
C LYS A 296 9.46 12.98 9.94
N LYS A 297 8.89 14.01 10.59
CA LYS A 297 8.55 13.95 12.03
C LYS A 297 7.54 12.85 12.33
N ILE A 298 6.50 12.72 11.50
CA ILE A 298 5.51 11.63 11.63
C ILE A 298 6.19 10.26 11.46
N TYR A 299 7.04 10.13 10.43
CA TYR A 299 7.73 8.89 10.08
C TYR A 299 8.63 8.37 11.21
N VAL A 300 9.44 9.25 11.82
CA VAL A 300 10.35 8.89 12.91
C VAL A 300 9.72 9.01 14.31
N SER A 301 8.42 9.31 14.37
CA SER A 301 7.68 9.54 15.62
C SER A 301 8.25 10.67 16.51
N ASP A 302 8.71 11.77 15.90
CA ASP A 302 9.19 12.97 16.60
C ASP A 302 8.01 13.87 17.02
N PHE A 303 7.26 13.40 18.01
CA PHE A 303 6.18 14.12 18.68
C PHE A 303 6.01 13.60 20.12
N LYS A 304 5.46 14.44 21.01
CA LYS A 304 5.35 14.17 22.44
C LYS A 304 3.99 13.66 22.88
N SER A 305 2.95 13.82 22.06
CA SER A 305 1.59 13.39 22.41
C SER A 305 0.76 12.99 21.18
N ALA A 306 -0.39 12.35 21.45
CA ALA A 306 -1.35 12.00 20.41
C ALA A 306 -1.95 13.24 19.73
N GLU A 307 -2.14 14.32 20.47
CA GLU A 307 -2.63 15.60 19.96
C GLU A 307 -1.60 16.25 19.03
N GLU A 308 -0.31 16.20 19.39
CA GLU A 308 0.76 16.69 18.51
C GLU A 308 0.85 15.85 17.22
N ARG A 309 0.77 14.51 17.32
CA ARG A 309 0.70 13.64 16.14
C ARG A 309 -0.51 13.98 15.26
N SER A 310 -1.68 14.14 15.85
CA SER A 310 -2.92 14.51 15.14
C SER A 310 -2.77 15.84 14.42
N SER A 311 -2.18 16.85 15.08
CA SER A 311 -1.88 18.16 14.47
C SER A 311 -0.92 18.06 13.28
N LEU A 312 0.14 17.24 13.39
CA LEU A 312 1.07 17.02 12.28
C LEU A 312 0.36 16.35 11.09
N ILE A 313 -0.47 15.34 11.35
CA ILE A 313 -1.26 14.65 10.31
C ILE A 313 -2.22 15.62 9.61
N LYS A 314 -2.93 16.47 10.36
CA LYS A 314 -3.81 17.51 9.83
C LYS A 314 -3.05 18.48 8.92
N GLN A 315 -1.90 18.98 9.36
CA GLN A 315 -1.07 19.90 8.59
C GLN A 315 -0.55 19.26 7.30
N ALA A 316 0.02 18.05 7.37
CA ALA A 316 0.51 17.34 6.19
C ALA A 316 -0.61 16.99 5.20
N THR A 317 -1.79 16.59 5.71
CA THR A 317 -2.96 16.32 4.87
C THR A 317 -3.41 17.59 4.15
N LYS A 318 -3.55 18.69 4.88
CA LYS A 318 -3.95 19.98 4.30
C LYS A 318 -2.98 20.40 3.20
N GLU A 319 -1.68 20.34 3.47
CA GLU A 319 -0.64 20.70 2.51
C GLU A 319 -0.69 19.81 1.26
N GLY A 320 -0.69 18.49 1.43
CA GLY A 320 -0.70 17.53 0.32
C GLY A 320 -1.94 17.66 -0.57
N VAL A 321 -3.11 17.89 0.04
CA VAL A 321 -4.37 18.14 -0.69
C VAL A 321 -4.33 19.49 -1.40
N SER A 322 -3.79 20.55 -0.77
CA SER A 322 -3.69 21.89 -1.38
C SER A 322 -2.74 21.88 -2.58
N GLU A 323 -1.62 21.18 -2.47
CA GLU A 323 -0.63 21.04 -3.55
C GLU A 323 -1.17 20.27 -4.77
N SER A 324 -2.14 19.38 -4.55
CA SER A 324 -2.88 18.66 -5.59
C SER A 324 -1.99 17.97 -6.65
N VAL A 325 -0.77 17.59 -6.27
CA VAL A 325 0.11 16.78 -7.14
C VAL A 325 -0.43 15.35 -7.23
N ARG A 326 -1.05 14.86 -6.16
CA ARG A 326 -1.82 13.61 -6.16
C ARG A 326 -3.22 13.87 -5.62
N ILE A 327 -4.23 13.66 -6.47
CA ILE A 327 -5.62 13.93 -6.14
C ILE A 327 -6.35 12.60 -5.93
N PHE A 328 -6.85 12.35 -4.72
CA PHE A 328 -7.67 11.16 -4.46
C PHE A 328 -9.08 11.33 -5.01
N LEU A 329 -9.67 10.20 -5.45
CA LEU A 329 -10.94 10.18 -6.17
C LEU A 329 -12.00 9.41 -5.37
N ALA A 330 -11.72 8.12 -5.11
CA ALA A 330 -12.63 7.23 -4.42
C ALA A 330 -11.86 6.13 -3.68
N SER A 331 -12.35 5.76 -2.51
CA SER A 331 -12.03 4.50 -1.83
C SER A 331 -12.99 3.42 -2.31
N LYS A 332 -12.55 2.18 -2.34
CA LYS A 332 -13.29 1.03 -2.85
C LYS A 332 -13.64 0.06 -1.73
N THR A 333 -14.79 -0.56 -1.84
CA THR A 333 -15.14 -1.78 -1.12
C THR A 333 -14.94 -2.96 -2.08
N ASP A 334 -13.74 -3.53 -2.09
CA ASP A 334 -13.42 -4.68 -2.93
C ASP A 334 -14.06 -5.94 -2.33
N GLN A 335 -14.68 -6.77 -3.18
CA GLN A 335 -15.34 -8.01 -2.77
C GLN A 335 -14.56 -9.22 -3.27
N TYR A 336 -14.20 -10.13 -2.37
CA TYR A 336 -13.47 -11.36 -2.66
C TYR A 336 -14.40 -12.56 -2.49
N VAL A 337 -14.16 -13.61 -3.29
CA VAL A 337 -14.97 -14.82 -3.27
C VAL A 337 -14.13 -16.03 -2.88
N VAL A 338 -14.76 -16.91 -2.10
CA VAL A 338 -14.21 -18.16 -1.58
C VAL A 338 -15.26 -19.24 -1.77
N ASN A 339 -14.87 -20.48 -2.07
CA ASN A 339 -15.80 -21.59 -2.18
C ASN A 339 -16.44 -21.88 -0.80
N GLU A 340 -17.71 -22.31 -0.78
CA GLU A 340 -18.41 -22.61 0.49
C GLU A 340 -17.77 -23.74 1.30
N GLY A 341 -17.03 -24.65 0.68
CA GLY A 341 -16.30 -25.74 1.33
C GLY A 341 -15.00 -25.33 2.01
N VAL A 342 -14.63 -24.05 1.97
CA VAL A 342 -13.38 -23.56 2.56
C VAL A 342 -13.66 -22.78 3.85
N ASP A 343 -13.08 -23.27 4.94
CA ASP A 343 -13.20 -22.65 6.26
C ASP A 343 -11.94 -21.85 6.64
N GLY A 344 -12.03 -21.02 7.68
CA GLY A 344 -10.86 -20.39 8.30
C GLY A 344 -10.29 -19.19 7.54
N ILE A 345 -11.08 -18.57 6.66
CA ILE A 345 -10.69 -17.36 5.94
C ILE A 345 -10.48 -16.17 6.89
N ILE A 346 -9.36 -15.46 6.73
CA ILE A 346 -9.06 -14.25 7.50
C ILE A 346 -9.28 -13.03 6.59
N ASN A 347 -10.39 -12.32 6.80
CA ASN A 347 -10.66 -11.09 6.06
C ASN A 347 -10.08 -9.87 6.78
N ALA A 348 -8.85 -9.46 6.43
CA ALA A 348 -8.19 -8.32 7.08
C ALA A 348 -8.83 -6.97 6.63
N LEU A 349 -8.98 -6.01 7.56
CA LEU A 349 -9.73 -4.75 7.30
C LEU A 349 -9.18 -3.94 6.10
N GLY A 350 -7.87 -3.99 5.85
CA GLY A 350 -7.25 -3.33 4.69
C GLY A 350 -6.90 -4.27 3.54
N ALA A 351 -6.28 -5.42 3.82
CA ALA A 351 -5.80 -6.34 2.77
C ALA A 351 -6.92 -7.20 2.17
N GLY A 352 -7.99 -7.43 2.93
CA GLY A 352 -9.03 -8.38 2.61
C GLY A 352 -8.59 -9.83 2.81
N VAL A 353 -9.19 -10.72 2.01
CA VAL A 353 -8.84 -12.15 1.93
C VAL A 353 -7.38 -12.38 1.50
N PRO A 354 -6.76 -11.59 0.59
CA PRO A 354 -5.35 -11.71 0.21
C PRO A 354 -4.30 -11.36 1.29
N THR A 355 -4.64 -11.53 2.57
CA THR A 355 -3.68 -11.43 3.68
C THR A 355 -2.90 -12.74 3.85
N ARG A 356 -1.67 -12.66 4.35
CA ARG A 356 -0.83 -13.84 4.66
C ARG A 356 -1.50 -14.82 5.62
N PHE A 357 -2.38 -14.33 6.49
CA PHE A 357 -3.02 -15.18 7.49
C PHE A 357 -4.09 -16.11 6.91
N THR A 358 -4.66 -15.77 5.74
CA THR A 358 -5.65 -16.62 5.08
C THR A 358 -5.02 -17.92 4.64
N THR A 359 -3.90 -17.88 3.92
CA THR A 359 -3.24 -19.10 3.41
C THR A 359 -2.72 -19.99 4.54
N ILE A 360 -2.31 -19.39 5.66
CA ILE A 360 -1.86 -20.13 6.86
C ILE A 360 -3.04 -20.83 7.55
N ASN A 361 -4.20 -20.17 7.66
CA ASN A 361 -5.31 -20.64 8.49
C ASN A 361 -6.44 -21.37 7.71
N ALA A 362 -6.49 -21.22 6.38
CA ALA A 362 -7.54 -21.80 5.56
C ALA A 362 -7.56 -23.33 5.65
N LYS A 363 -8.77 -23.88 5.61
CA LYS A 363 -9.07 -25.30 5.70
C LYS A 363 -9.92 -25.70 4.51
N THR A 364 -9.56 -26.78 3.85
CA THR A 364 -10.30 -27.39 2.75
C THR A 364 -10.17 -28.90 2.90
N ASP A 365 -11.06 -29.67 2.27
CA ASP A 365 -11.04 -31.14 2.30
C ASP A 365 -9.84 -31.73 1.52
N ASN A 366 -9.11 -30.88 0.79
CA ASN A 366 -7.94 -31.25 -0.01
C ASN A 366 -6.61 -30.93 0.70
N ASP A 367 -5.56 -31.67 0.35
CA ASP A 367 -4.19 -31.38 0.82
C ASP A 367 -3.61 -30.09 0.19
N SER A 368 -4.28 -29.51 -0.81
CA SER A 368 -3.84 -28.31 -1.52
C SER A 368 -4.88 -27.21 -1.44
N LEU A 369 -4.44 -25.98 -1.17
CA LEU A 369 -5.24 -24.76 -1.33
C LEU A 369 -4.97 -24.15 -2.71
N VAL A 370 -5.99 -24.07 -3.56
CA VAL A 370 -5.92 -23.57 -4.93
C VAL A 370 -6.49 -22.15 -4.99
N ILE A 371 -5.62 -21.19 -5.25
CA ILE A 371 -5.92 -19.76 -5.21
C ILE A 371 -5.81 -19.19 -6.62
N GLY A 372 -6.90 -18.64 -7.14
CA GLY A 372 -6.89 -17.84 -8.35
C GLY A 372 -6.33 -16.44 -8.08
N VAL A 373 -5.52 -15.91 -9.00
CA VAL A 373 -5.00 -14.54 -8.98
C VAL A 373 -5.19 -13.87 -10.34
N LYS A 374 -5.37 -12.56 -10.38
CA LYS A 374 -5.54 -11.82 -11.66
C LYS A 374 -4.28 -11.88 -12.53
N GLN A 375 -3.12 -11.68 -11.90
CA GLN A 375 -1.80 -11.80 -12.51
C GLN A 375 -0.87 -12.49 -11.52
N ILE A 376 0.16 -13.17 -12.03
CA ILE A 376 1.26 -13.63 -11.17
C ILE A 376 2.12 -12.43 -10.78
N TYR A 377 2.52 -11.63 -11.78
CA TYR A 377 3.31 -10.41 -11.60
C TYR A 377 3.00 -9.43 -12.73
N GLN A 378 3.25 -8.14 -12.47
CA GLN A 378 3.30 -7.12 -13.53
C GLN A 378 4.58 -6.30 -13.45
N GLY A 379 5.12 -6.06 -12.25
CA GLY A 379 6.44 -5.48 -12.04
C GLY A 379 7.56 -6.52 -12.03
N ALA A 380 8.80 -6.04 -11.82
CA ALA A 380 9.93 -6.92 -11.60
C ALA A 380 9.77 -7.69 -10.28
N TRP A 381 10.06 -8.99 -10.28
CA TRP A 381 10.02 -9.79 -9.06
C TRP A 381 11.25 -9.55 -8.18
N ASN A 382 11.33 -8.35 -7.61
CA ASN A 382 12.43 -7.90 -6.77
C ASN A 382 11.91 -7.59 -5.37
N THR A 383 12.42 -8.32 -4.38
CA THR A 383 11.99 -8.16 -2.98
C THR A 383 12.72 -7.02 -2.27
N VAL A 384 13.78 -6.47 -2.89
CA VAL A 384 14.51 -5.32 -2.34
C VAL A 384 13.59 -4.10 -2.33
N SER A 385 13.35 -3.57 -1.13
CA SER A 385 12.40 -2.46 -0.88
C SER A 385 10.93 -2.76 -1.24
N GLY A 386 10.59 -4.04 -1.40
CA GLY A 386 9.23 -4.50 -1.70
C GLY A 386 8.86 -4.45 -3.18
N PHE A 387 7.63 -4.86 -3.49
CA PHE A 387 7.12 -4.95 -4.86
C PHE A 387 6.41 -3.67 -5.30
N SER A 388 6.55 -3.34 -6.57
CA SER A 388 5.87 -2.20 -7.21
C SER A 388 4.47 -2.51 -7.71
N ASP A 389 3.99 -3.75 -7.55
CA ASP A 389 2.66 -4.18 -7.98
C ASP A 389 2.00 -5.07 -6.92
N VAL A 390 0.67 -4.96 -6.82
CA VAL A 390 -0.11 -5.68 -5.82
C VAL A 390 -0.14 -7.19 -6.07
N TYR A 391 0.01 -7.62 -7.33
CA TYR A 391 -0.13 -9.02 -7.73
C TYR A 391 1.03 -9.86 -7.20
N SER A 392 2.26 -9.37 -7.40
CA SER A 392 3.46 -9.99 -6.86
C SER A 392 3.44 -10.01 -5.33
N ASN A 393 3.00 -8.91 -4.71
CA ASN A 393 2.94 -8.78 -3.25
C ASN A 393 1.98 -9.80 -2.61
N GLN A 394 0.80 -10.04 -3.21
CA GLN A 394 -0.18 -11.00 -2.71
C GLN A 394 0.38 -12.42 -2.58
N ILE A 395 1.27 -12.82 -3.49
CA ILE A 395 1.95 -14.12 -3.45
C ILE A 395 3.13 -14.06 -2.48
N TRP A 396 3.99 -13.04 -2.59
CA TRP A 396 5.20 -12.87 -1.77
C TRP A 396 4.93 -12.89 -0.27
N LEU A 397 3.83 -12.29 0.19
CA LEU A 397 3.46 -12.26 1.62
C LEU A 397 3.30 -13.66 2.26
N ASN A 398 3.14 -14.71 1.43
CA ASN A 398 3.07 -16.11 1.88
C ASN A 398 4.44 -16.82 1.86
N LEU A 399 5.43 -16.26 1.15
CA LEU A 399 6.79 -16.78 1.05
C LEU A 399 7.74 -16.09 2.04
N TYR A 400 7.35 -14.91 2.52
CA TYR A 400 8.11 -14.08 3.44
C TYR A 400 7.79 -14.40 4.90
N ASP A 401 8.86 -14.50 5.71
CA ASP A 401 8.77 -14.72 7.16
C ASP A 401 9.24 -13.46 7.93
N PRO A 402 8.32 -12.55 8.30
CA PRO A 402 8.66 -11.28 8.93
C PRO A 402 9.07 -11.42 10.40
N GLY A 403 9.87 -10.45 10.88
CA GLY A 403 10.06 -10.22 12.32
C GLY A 403 8.76 -9.84 13.04
N VAL A 404 8.02 -8.90 12.46
CA VAL A 404 6.75 -8.36 12.98
C VAL A 404 5.76 -8.15 11.84
N PHE A 405 4.48 -8.19 12.14
CA PHE A 405 3.44 -7.94 11.12
C PHE A 405 2.27 -7.17 11.73
N SER A 406 1.45 -6.52 10.90
CA SER A 406 0.26 -5.84 11.40
C SER A 406 -0.87 -6.84 11.69
N HIS A 407 -1.50 -6.73 12.85
CA HIS A 407 -2.65 -7.54 13.21
C HIS A 407 -3.84 -7.24 12.26
N PRO A 408 -4.46 -8.25 11.65
CA PRO A 408 -5.40 -8.07 10.53
C PRO A 408 -6.64 -7.22 10.86
N PHE A 409 -7.05 -7.20 12.13
CA PHE A 409 -8.22 -6.47 12.60
C PHE A 409 -7.94 -5.23 13.46
N THR A 410 -6.81 -5.18 14.19
CA THR A 410 -6.53 -4.07 15.11
C THR A 410 -5.54 -3.08 14.53
N GLY A 411 -4.77 -3.50 13.51
CA GLY A 411 -3.71 -2.72 12.89
C GLY A 411 -2.50 -2.48 13.78
N LYS A 412 -2.43 -3.11 14.95
CA LYS A 412 -1.28 -3.04 15.85
C LYS A 412 -0.20 -4.01 15.37
N MET A 413 1.05 -3.59 15.48
CA MET A 413 2.18 -4.48 15.23
C MET A 413 2.15 -5.65 16.24
N ILE A 414 2.27 -6.87 15.72
CA ILE A 414 2.37 -8.10 16.49
C ILE A 414 3.68 -8.82 16.19
N PRO A 415 4.27 -9.49 17.18
CA PRO A 415 5.47 -10.30 16.97
C PRO A 415 5.15 -11.52 16.10
N ILE A 416 6.04 -11.83 15.16
CA ILE A 416 6.00 -13.09 14.37
C ILE A 416 7.28 -13.89 14.66
N ARG A 417 8.45 -13.32 14.36
CA ARG A 417 9.78 -13.87 14.69
C ARG A 417 10.57 -13.03 15.70
N THR A 418 10.03 -11.89 16.10
CA THR A 418 10.76 -10.93 16.94
C THR A 418 9.85 -10.36 18.02
N ASN A 419 10.28 -10.47 19.27
CA ASN A 419 9.76 -9.62 20.35
C ASN A 419 10.67 -8.40 20.52
N TRP A 420 10.12 -7.33 21.10
CA TRP A 420 10.88 -6.12 21.36
C TRP A 420 10.51 -5.49 22.69
N GLN A 421 11.48 -4.79 23.26
CA GLN A 421 11.29 -3.92 24.42
C GLN A 421 11.82 -2.53 24.09
N VAL A 422 11.00 -1.51 24.32
CA VAL A 422 11.34 -0.11 24.07
C VAL A 422 11.60 0.57 25.40
N GLU A 423 12.77 1.17 25.53
CA GLU A 423 13.12 2.08 26.60
C GLU A 423 13.28 3.49 25.98
N ASN A 424 12.28 4.36 26.18
CA ASN A 424 12.35 5.75 25.73
C ASN A 424 12.66 6.65 26.91
N PHE A 425 13.77 7.37 26.83
CA PHE A 425 14.28 8.24 27.90
C PHE A 425 13.94 9.73 27.67
N GLY A 426 13.28 10.05 26.55
CA GLY A 426 12.97 11.40 26.13
C GLY A 426 14.23 12.26 25.92
N ASN A 427 14.07 13.58 26.01
CA ASN A 427 15.20 14.51 25.96
C ASN A 427 15.87 14.71 27.33
N ASP A 428 15.25 14.20 28.40
CA ASP A 428 15.64 14.48 29.78
C ASP A 428 16.77 13.57 30.27
N LYS A 429 16.89 12.39 29.65
CA LYS A 429 17.93 11.42 30.00
C LYS A 429 18.48 10.78 28.74
N LYS A 430 19.81 10.69 28.70
CA LYS A 430 20.52 9.97 27.65
C LYS A 430 21.16 8.72 28.22
N ILE A 431 21.31 7.72 27.36
CA ILE A 431 22.04 6.49 27.66
C ILE A 431 23.32 6.46 26.85
N THR A 432 24.39 5.93 27.45
CA THR A 432 25.64 5.69 26.73
C THR A 432 25.46 4.54 25.75
N VAL A 433 25.82 4.76 24.50
CA VAL A 433 25.86 3.73 23.46
C VAL A 433 27.13 2.90 23.62
N PRO A 434 27.08 1.56 23.58
CA PRO A 434 28.27 0.70 23.63
C PRO A 434 29.28 1.08 22.54
N GLU A 435 30.57 1.13 22.88
CA GLU A 435 31.63 1.56 21.94
C GLU A 435 31.78 0.63 20.73
N ASP A 436 31.36 -0.62 20.88
CA ASP A 436 31.35 -1.66 19.86
C ASP A 436 30.05 -1.74 19.05
N ALA A 437 29.06 -0.90 19.35
CA ALA A 437 27.88 -0.73 18.52
C ALA A 437 28.30 -0.31 17.10
N ILE A 438 27.54 -0.75 16.09
CA ILE A 438 27.83 -0.48 14.68
C ILE A 438 26.78 0.42 14.06
N SER A 439 27.21 1.24 13.10
CA SER A 439 26.35 2.02 12.22
C SER A 439 26.82 1.90 10.77
N TRP A 440 25.89 2.09 9.84
CA TRP A 440 26.21 2.12 8.42
C TRP A 440 26.83 3.47 8.05
N ASP A 441 28.01 3.44 7.43
CA ASP A 441 28.68 4.60 6.89
C ASP A 441 28.38 4.69 5.38
N ILE A 442 27.57 5.68 5.00
CA ILE A 442 27.08 5.84 3.62
C ILE A 442 28.24 6.15 2.65
N ASP A 443 29.23 6.95 3.07
CA ASP A 443 30.34 7.39 2.22
C ASP A 443 31.29 6.23 1.86
N THR A 444 31.58 5.37 2.83
CA THR A 444 32.50 4.23 2.65
C THR A 444 31.80 2.91 2.35
N GLN A 445 30.46 2.89 2.46
CA GLN A 445 29.60 1.72 2.30
C GLN A 445 30.02 0.55 3.20
N ARG A 446 30.23 0.82 4.49
CA ARG A 446 30.67 -0.18 5.48
C ARG A 446 30.00 0.01 6.84
N TRP A 447 29.79 -1.10 7.53
CA TRP A 447 29.48 -1.07 8.96
C TRP A 447 30.73 -0.66 9.75
N LYS A 448 30.65 0.45 10.49
CA LYS A 448 31.73 0.94 11.35
C LYS A 448 31.30 0.97 12.80
N LYS A 449 32.27 0.82 13.70
CA LYS A 449 32.04 1.05 15.13
C LYS A 449 31.68 2.52 15.36
N VAL A 450 30.69 2.74 16.20
CA VAL A 450 30.18 4.04 16.61
C VAL A 450 31.21 4.75 17.52
N GLY A 451 31.97 4.00 18.31
CA GLY A 451 33.07 4.50 19.14
C GLY A 451 32.61 5.10 20.47
N SER A 452 33.55 5.71 21.19
CA SER A 452 33.32 6.25 22.54
C SER A 452 32.51 7.54 22.55
N ASN A 453 31.90 7.85 23.71
CA ASN A 453 31.16 9.09 23.99
C ASN A 453 29.93 9.32 23.11
N GLN A 454 29.27 8.24 22.70
CA GLN A 454 28.05 8.29 21.91
C GLN A 454 26.85 8.09 22.84
N GLU A 455 25.79 8.84 22.60
CA GLU A 455 24.60 8.87 23.44
C GLU A 455 23.33 8.66 22.61
N ALA A 456 22.33 8.02 23.21
CA ALA A 456 21.01 7.87 22.61
C ALA A 456 19.90 8.29 23.59
N THR A 457 18.77 8.73 23.05
CA THR A 457 17.55 9.10 23.81
C THR A 457 16.56 7.95 23.91
N SER A 458 16.81 6.84 23.19
CA SER A 458 15.97 5.65 23.19
C SER A 458 16.80 4.41 22.91
N LYS A 459 16.35 3.26 23.43
CA LYS A 459 16.91 1.94 23.17
C LYS A 459 15.78 0.98 22.84
N VAL A 460 15.98 0.20 21.78
CA VAL A 460 15.11 -0.92 21.46
C VAL A 460 15.94 -2.19 21.56
N THR A 461 15.49 -3.12 22.40
CA THR A 461 16.07 -4.45 22.50
C THR A 461 15.18 -5.41 21.73
N TYR A 462 15.75 -6.18 20.80
CA TYR A 462 15.04 -7.18 20.01
C TYR A 462 15.45 -8.58 20.44
N ASP A 463 14.46 -9.43 20.68
CA ASP A 463 14.65 -10.87 20.89
C ASP A 463 14.33 -11.57 19.57
N LEU A 464 15.36 -11.84 18.77
CA LEU A 464 15.24 -12.42 17.43
C LEU A 464 15.15 -13.96 17.49
N ILE A 465 14.11 -14.52 16.88
CA ILE A 465 13.95 -15.96 16.68
C ILE A 465 14.42 -16.29 15.26
N LEU A 466 15.71 -16.59 15.14
CA LEU A 466 16.33 -16.95 13.87
C LEU A 466 16.06 -18.42 13.52
N GLY A 467 15.84 -18.68 12.23
CA GLY A 467 15.59 -20.02 11.68
C GLY A 467 16.72 -20.52 10.78
N ASN A 468 16.40 -21.55 10.00
CA ASN A 468 17.25 -21.98 8.90
C ASN A 468 16.65 -21.47 7.58
N TRP A 469 17.51 -21.08 6.65
CA TRP A 469 17.16 -20.90 5.26
C TRP A 469 16.71 -22.23 4.62
N HIS A 470 16.03 -22.19 3.47
CA HIS A 470 15.53 -23.38 2.79
C HIS A 470 16.62 -24.40 2.40
N HIS A 471 17.86 -23.95 2.19
CA HIS A 471 19.03 -24.81 1.98
C HIS A 471 19.74 -25.21 3.30
N GLU A 472 19.02 -25.16 4.42
CA GLU A 472 19.41 -25.62 5.75
C GLU A 472 20.53 -24.83 6.47
N GLN A 473 21.06 -23.75 5.86
CA GLN A 473 21.97 -22.85 6.56
C GLN A 473 21.25 -22.08 7.67
N LYS A 474 21.89 -22.00 8.84
CA LYS A 474 21.39 -21.21 9.97
C LYS A 474 21.51 -19.74 9.67
N MET A 475 20.47 -18.97 9.99
CA MET A 475 20.52 -17.52 9.95
C MET A 475 21.38 -16.98 11.11
N ASP A 476 22.05 -15.85 10.88
CA ASP A 476 22.77 -15.08 11.87
C ASP A 476 22.57 -13.56 11.68
N MET A 477 23.30 -12.75 12.45
CA MET A 477 23.17 -11.29 12.37
C MET A 477 23.64 -10.71 11.03
N ASN A 478 24.47 -11.40 10.26
CA ASN A 478 24.88 -10.94 8.94
C ASN A 478 23.70 -10.94 7.98
N ASP A 479 22.76 -11.89 8.08
CA ASP A 479 21.54 -11.90 7.27
C ASP A 479 20.66 -10.67 7.54
N ILE A 480 20.56 -10.27 8.82
CA ILE A 480 19.83 -9.08 9.23
C ILE A 480 20.52 -7.81 8.72
N LEU A 481 21.84 -7.69 8.92
CA LEU A 481 22.62 -6.54 8.46
C LEU A 481 22.63 -6.43 6.93
N TYR A 482 22.69 -7.55 6.21
CA TYR A 482 22.60 -7.59 4.75
C TYR A 482 21.23 -7.10 4.26
N SER A 483 20.16 -7.50 4.93
CA SER A 483 18.80 -7.02 4.60
C SER A 483 18.64 -5.53 4.87
N LEU A 484 19.18 -5.03 5.99
CA LEU A 484 19.15 -3.59 6.33
C LEU A 484 19.98 -2.74 5.36
N TYR A 485 21.11 -3.24 4.89
CA TYR A 485 21.97 -2.53 3.93
C TYR A 485 21.21 -2.04 2.69
N PHE A 486 20.27 -2.83 2.16
CA PHE A 486 19.47 -2.43 0.99
C PHE A 486 18.48 -1.30 1.25
N LEU A 487 18.25 -0.94 2.52
CA LEU A 487 17.28 0.07 2.94
C LEU A 487 17.95 1.33 3.53
N LEU A 488 19.29 1.36 3.64
CA LEU A 488 20.07 2.40 4.34
C LEU A 488 20.85 3.34 3.42
#